data_AF-A0A2V5QNJ6-F1
#
_entry.id   AF-A0A2V5QNJ6-F1
#
_cell.length_a   1.000
_cell.length_b   1.000
_cell.length_c   1.000
_cell.angle_alpha   90.00
_cell.angle_beta   90.00
_cell.angle_gamma   90.00
#
_symmetry.space_group_name_H-M   'P 1'
#
loop_
_entity.id
_entity.type
_entity.pdbx_description
1 polymer ?
#
loop_
_entity_poly.entity_id
_entity_poly.type
_entity_poly.pdbx_seq_one_letter_code
_entity_poly.pdbx_strand_id
1 'polypeptide(L)' 'DKVSNLSHPDIWLELETNDTEAAASFLKVHGVARRDEVEQLSEDFNGFFIAAPNGIIHLVIGPEEG' A
#
# COMPACT_ATOMS: atom_id res chain seq x y z
N ASP A 1 6.45 -30.72 -7.33
CA ASP A 1 5.46 -29.98 -8.12
C ASP A 1 4.30 -29.47 -7.28
N LYS A 2 4.24 -28.16 -7.04
CA LYS A 2 2.97 -27.45 -6.95
C LYS A 2 3.12 -26.14 -7.72
N VAL A 3 2.18 -25.99 -8.63
CA VAL A 3 2.10 -25.04 -9.74
C VAL A 3 2.29 -23.60 -9.25
N SER A 4 3.11 -22.84 -9.98
CA SER A 4 3.24 -21.39 -9.84
C SER A 4 1.84 -20.78 -9.78
N ASN A 5 1.49 -20.15 -8.65
CA ASN A 5 0.25 -19.40 -8.55
C ASN A 5 0.28 -18.34 -9.66
N LEU A 6 -0.45 -18.62 -10.74
CA LEU A 6 -0.84 -17.66 -11.75
C LEU A 6 -1.57 -16.57 -10.99
N SER A 7 -0.86 -15.50 -10.65
CA SER A 7 -1.49 -14.31 -10.10
C SER A 7 -2.49 -13.88 -11.15
N HIS A 8 -3.77 -13.87 -10.79
CA HIS A 8 -4.69 -12.98 -11.45
C HIS A 8 -4.04 -11.59 -11.53
N PRO A 9 -4.31 -10.76 -12.54
CA PRO A 9 -3.97 -9.36 -12.41
C PRO A 9 -4.72 -8.88 -11.17
N ASP A 10 -4.04 -8.82 -10.03
CA ASP A 10 -4.57 -8.30 -8.79
C ASP A 10 -4.81 -6.83 -9.10
N ILE A 11 -6.07 -6.50 -9.40
CA ILE A 11 -6.48 -5.12 -9.59
C ILE A 11 -6.34 -4.49 -8.22
N TRP A 12 -5.22 -3.80 -8.02
CA TRP A 12 -4.99 -2.97 -6.86
C TRP A 12 -5.33 -1.52 -7.21
N LEU A 13 -5.91 -0.83 -6.24
CA LEU A 13 -6.15 0.60 -6.31
C LEU A 13 -4.97 1.35 -5.72
N GLU A 14 -4.56 2.41 -6.41
CA GLU A 14 -3.74 3.47 -5.86
C GLU A 14 -4.63 4.49 -5.16
N LEU A 15 -4.22 4.93 -3.97
CA LEU A 15 -4.92 5.92 -3.17
C LEU A 15 -4.03 7.16 -3.02
N GLU A 16 -4.49 8.30 -3.53
CA GLU A 16 -3.77 9.56 -3.41
C GLU A 16 -4.16 10.29 -2.11
N THR A 17 -3.16 10.87 -1.45
CA THR A 17 -3.32 11.77 -0.31
C THR A 17 -2.37 12.95 -0.42
N ASN A 18 -2.73 14.10 0.15
CA ASN A 18 -1.84 15.24 0.26
C ASN A 18 -0.85 15.11 1.43
N ASP A 19 -1.07 14.14 2.33
CA ASP A 19 -0.25 13.89 3.52
C ASP A 19 -0.25 12.39 3.84
N THR A 20 0.88 11.72 3.56
CA THR A 20 1.05 10.28 3.75
C THR A 20 1.22 9.89 5.22
N GLU A 21 1.81 10.76 6.04
CA GLU A 21 1.96 10.52 7.48
C GLU A 21 0.61 10.59 8.21
N ALA A 22 -0.20 11.60 7.88
CA ALA A 22 -1.56 11.73 8.40
C ALA A 22 -2.45 10.56 7.94
N ALA A 23 -2.35 10.16 6.66
CA ALA A 23 -3.09 9.00 6.14
C ALA A 23 -2.69 7.71 6.86
N ALA A 24 -1.39 7.45 7.06
CA ALA A 24 -0.92 6.27 7.79
C ALA A 24 -1.44 6.26 9.25
N SER A 25 -1.41 7.41 9.92
CA SER A 25 -1.92 7.55 11.29
C SER A 25 -3.42 7.30 11.37
N PHE A 26 -4.19 7.89 10.44
CA PHE A 26 -5.62 7.69 10.34
C PHE A 26 -5.96 6.21 10.11
N LEU A 27 -5.34 5.58 9.12
CA LEU A 27 -5.58 4.18 8.78
C LEU A 27 -5.24 3.25 9.93
N LYS A 28 -4.11 3.47 10.61
CA LYS A 28 -3.69 2.68 11.77
C LYS A 28 -4.71 2.72 12.91
N VAL A 29 -5.25 3.91 13.24
CA VAL A 29 -6.29 4.07 14.27
C VAL A 29 -7.58 3.33 13.90
N HIS A 30 -7.85 3.15 12.61
CA HIS A 30 -9.01 2.42 12.10
C HIS A 30 -8.72 0.93 11.79
N GLY A 31 -7.59 0.40 12.27
CA GLY A 31 -7.25 -1.02 12.14
C GLY A 31 -6.64 -1.43 10.80
N VAL A 32 -6.25 -0.46 9.96
CA VAL A 32 -5.55 -0.68 8.69
C VAL A 32 -4.09 -0.28 8.88
N ALA A 33 -3.23 -1.27 9.13
CA ALA A 33 -1.80 -1.04 9.33
C ALA A 33 -1.02 -0.99 8.01
N ARG A 34 0.12 -0.30 8.03
CA ARG A 34 1.12 -0.36 6.96
C ARG A 34 1.60 -1.79 6.76
N ARG A 35 1.86 -2.15 5.51
CA ARG A 35 2.34 -3.46 5.04
C ARG A 35 3.65 -3.30 4.26
N ASP A 36 4.63 -2.64 4.89
CA ASP A 36 5.93 -2.32 4.26
C ASP A 36 6.73 -3.58 3.89
N GLU A 37 6.35 -4.76 4.39
CA GLU A 37 6.97 -6.04 4.04
C GLU A 37 6.53 -6.62 2.68
N VAL A 38 5.49 -6.04 2.04
CA VAL A 38 5.05 -6.45 0.70
C VAL A 38 6.17 -6.25 -0.31
N GLU A 39 6.78 -5.08 -0.31
CA GLU A 39 7.91 -4.70 -1.14
C GLU A 39 8.64 -3.52 -0.49
N GLN A 40 9.97 -3.53 -0.56
CA GLN A 40 10.78 -2.40 -0.12
C GLN A 40 10.73 -1.30 -1.18
N LEU A 41 9.99 -0.24 -0.88
CA LEU A 41 9.98 1.00 -1.67
C LEU A 41 11.32 1.74 -1.49
N SER A 42 11.69 2.60 -2.44
CA SER A 42 12.87 3.46 -2.27
C SER A 42 12.69 4.37 -1.07
N GLU A 43 13.78 4.72 -0.39
CA GLU A 43 13.73 5.56 0.83
C GLU A 43 13.08 6.93 0.56
N ASP A 44 13.22 7.45 -0.66
CA ASP A 44 12.65 8.73 -1.10
C ASP A 44 11.23 8.59 -1.67
N PHE A 45 10.62 7.39 -1.65
CA PHE A 45 9.28 7.19 -2.16
C PHE A 45 8.24 7.70 -1.16
N ASN A 46 7.43 8.67 -1.57
CA ASN A 46 6.35 9.22 -0.76
C ASN A 46 5.11 8.30 -0.80
N GLY A 47 5.17 7.15 -0.13
CA GLY A 47 4.04 6.24 -0.08
C GLY A 47 4.28 4.97 0.73
N PHE A 48 3.23 4.16 0.86
CA PHE A 48 3.26 2.92 1.63
C PHE A 48 2.15 1.96 1.22
N PHE A 49 2.35 0.67 1.48
CA PHE A 49 1.35 -0.35 1.24
C PHE A 49 0.40 -0.52 2.43
N ILE A 50 -0.85 -0.86 2.14
CA ILE A 50 -1.85 -1.33 3.11
C ILE A 50 -2.54 -2.59 2.60
N ALA A 51 -3.18 -3.34 3.50
CA ALA A 51 -4.11 -4.39 3.12
C ALA A 51 -5.55 -3.96 3.44
N ALA A 52 -6.43 -4.04 2.44
CA ALA A 52 -7.87 -3.93 2.68
C ALA A 52 -8.38 -5.12 3.51
N PRO A 53 -9.58 -5.04 4.13
CA PRO A 53 -10.13 -6.13 4.93
C PRO A 53 -10.29 -7.46 4.20
N ASN A 54 -10.39 -7.44 2.87
CA ASN A 54 -10.45 -8.63 2.01
C ASN A 54 -9.06 -9.18 1.63
N GLY A 55 -7.98 -8.58 2.12
CA GLY A 55 -6.60 -9.00 1.88
C GLY A 55 -5.95 -8.42 0.63
N ILE A 56 -6.68 -7.63 -0.19
CA ILE A 56 -6.10 -6.97 -1.36
C ILE A 56 -5.12 -5.89 -0.90
N ILE A 57 -3.94 -5.85 -1.53
CA ILE A 57 -2.94 -4.82 -1.27
C ILE A 57 -3.27 -3.56 -2.08
N HIS A 58 -3.18 -2.41 -1.42
CA HIS A 58 -3.29 -1.09 -2.04
C HIS A 58 -2.01 -0.29 -1.77
N LEU A 59 -1.66 0.59 -2.70
CA LEU A 59 -0.59 1.57 -2.51
C LEU A 59 -1.23 2.91 -2.18
N VAL A 60 -0.78 3.52 -1.08
CA VAL A 60 -1.10 4.92 -0.74
C VAL A 60 0.07 5.77 -1.18
N ILE A 61 -0.18 6.79 -2.00
CA ILE A 61 0.85 7.70 -2.50
C ILE A 61 0.57 9.15 -2.10
N GLY A 62 1.64 9.88 -1.86
CA GLY A 62 1.62 11.33 -1.70
C GLY A 62 1.96 12.05 -3.00
N PRO A 63 1.95 13.39 -3.00
CA PRO A 63 2.38 14.18 -4.15
C PRO A 63 3.84 13.87 -4.51
N GLU A 64 4.13 13.87 -5.82
CA GLU A 64 5.51 13.87 -6.32
C GLU A 64 6.21 15.16 -5.89
N GLU A 65 7.39 15.03 -5.30
CA GLU A 65 8.28 16.18 -5.10
C GLU A 65 8.94 16.52 -6.46
N GLY A 66 8.56 17.67 -7.02
CA GLY A 66 9.07 18.16 -8.31
C GLY A 66 10.39 18.92 -8.24
#